data_AF-A0A352QQ17-F1
#
_entry.id   AF-A0A352QQ17-F1
#
_cell.length_a   1.000
_cell.length_b   1.000
_cell.length_c   1.000
_cell.angle_alpha   90.00
_cell.angle_beta   90.00
_cell.angle_gamma   90.00
#
_symmetry.space_group_name_H-M   'P 1'
#
loop_
_entity.id
_entity.type
_entity.pdbx_description
1 polymer ?
#
loop_
_entity_poly.entity_id
_entity_poly.type
_entity_poly.pdbx_seq_one_letter_code
_entity_poly.pdbx_strand_id
1 'polypeptide(L)'
;MLPAETLPLAQRMAELQRWSDAGHPEASCRLAIERMRCRMLRARPQEAGPSDYEERLEEEGNLEAANAEAEAALLRLEQAAACRDANPGNEVGTLALLAPAAAAGHAPSQVLYFSIGKQFRFQRGIYQHPGFDAWRRDAARHLFAAARAGEPEAASALARALDNDSDLGDGLVPDDPRAAHVQRVLADRLFGRETHPSWAQRAGLNDAERARLEAEAARLHEQRFGGRRYLGRGLDASAPYRQPTLTASDFCGPPIPL
;
A
#
# COMPACT_ATOMS: atom_id res chain seq x y z
N MET A 1 24.55 1.54 2.81
CA MET A 1 23.83 1.74 1.53
C MET A 1 23.05 0.47 1.27
N LEU A 2 21.75 0.58 1.00
CA LEU A 2 20.90 -0.59 0.76
C LEU A 2 21.18 -1.19 -0.63
N PRO A 3 20.89 -2.48 -0.86
CA PRO A 3 21.15 -3.13 -2.16
C PRO A 3 20.41 -2.42 -3.31
N ALA A 4 21.08 -2.35 -4.45
CA ALA A 4 20.54 -1.72 -5.65
C ALA A 4 19.33 -2.50 -6.21
N GLU A 5 18.38 -1.77 -6.80
CA GLU A 5 17.21 -2.36 -7.46
C GLU A 5 17.57 -3.16 -8.73
N THR A 6 18.75 -2.94 -9.31
CA THR A 6 19.24 -3.65 -10.50
C THR A 6 19.79 -5.04 -10.20
N LEU A 7 20.00 -5.40 -8.92
CA LEU A 7 20.43 -6.74 -8.56
C LEU A 7 19.35 -7.78 -8.88
N PRO A 8 19.73 -9.00 -9.29
CA PRO A 8 18.80 -10.12 -9.42
C PRO A 8 17.98 -10.30 -8.14
N LEU A 9 16.67 -10.53 -8.27
CA LEU A 9 15.72 -10.47 -7.15
C LEU A 9 16.14 -11.35 -5.96
N ALA A 10 16.57 -12.59 -6.21
CA ALA A 10 17.01 -13.52 -5.17
C ALA A 10 18.21 -12.97 -4.38
N GLN A 11 19.21 -12.40 -5.07
CA GLN A 11 20.37 -11.77 -4.45
C GLN A 11 19.95 -10.53 -3.65
N ARG A 12 19.13 -9.67 -4.25
CA ARG A 12 18.60 -8.46 -3.60
C ARG A 12 17.85 -8.78 -2.32
N MET A 13 16.98 -9.79 -2.33
CA MET A 13 16.23 -10.21 -1.13
C MET A 13 17.13 -10.79 -0.05
N ALA A 14 18.18 -11.54 -0.42
CA ALA A 14 19.16 -12.03 0.54
C ALA A 14 19.95 -10.87 1.20
N GLU A 15 20.37 -9.88 0.42
CA GLU A 15 21.00 -8.66 0.94
C GLU A 15 20.05 -7.89 1.87
N LEU A 16 18.81 -7.65 1.43
CA LEU A 16 17.80 -6.96 2.24
C LEU A 16 17.51 -7.70 3.54
N GLN A 17 17.53 -9.04 3.54
CA GLN A 17 17.40 -9.84 4.76
C GLN A 17 18.53 -9.54 5.74
N ARG A 18 19.79 -9.55 5.29
CA ARG A 18 20.94 -9.24 6.17
C ARG A 18 20.83 -7.83 6.76
N TRP A 19 20.44 -6.84 5.96
CA TRP A 19 20.23 -5.46 6.44
C TRP A 19 19.03 -5.36 7.40
N SER A 20 17.95 -6.09 7.13
CA SER A 20 16.79 -6.17 8.03
C SER A 20 17.17 -6.80 9.36
N ASP A 21 17.97 -7.87 9.36
CA ASP A 21 18.46 -8.54 10.57
C ASP A 21 19.40 -7.63 11.38
N ALA A 22 20.12 -6.73 10.71
CA ALA A 22 20.88 -5.65 11.33
C ALA A 22 20.01 -4.47 11.82
N GLY A 23 18.68 -4.56 11.71
CA GLY A 23 17.74 -3.57 12.26
C GLY A 23 17.50 -2.35 11.38
N HIS A 24 17.79 -2.41 10.07
CA HIS A 24 17.55 -1.28 9.16
C HIS A 24 16.08 -1.21 8.71
N PRO A 25 15.29 -0.19 9.14
CA PRO A 25 13.84 -0.16 8.90
C PRO A 25 13.45 -0.13 7.42
N GLU A 26 14.17 0.64 6.62
CA GLU A 26 13.94 0.73 5.17
C GLU A 26 14.24 -0.61 4.48
N ALA A 27 15.26 -1.35 4.92
CA ALA A 27 15.55 -2.69 4.39
C ALA A 27 14.42 -3.68 4.71
N SER A 28 13.90 -3.64 5.94
CA SER A 28 12.76 -4.47 6.36
C SER A 28 11.50 -4.13 5.57
N CYS A 29 11.24 -2.85 5.32
CA CYS A 29 10.16 -2.38 4.46
C CYS A 29 10.30 -2.94 3.04
N ARG A 30 11.46 -2.75 2.42
CA ARG A 30 11.72 -3.21 1.05
C ARG A 30 11.57 -4.72 0.95
N LEU A 31 12.13 -5.47 1.91
CA LEU A 31 12.01 -6.92 1.95
C LEU A 31 10.55 -7.38 2.11
N ALA A 32 9.77 -6.70 2.96
CA ALA A 32 8.36 -7.01 3.15
C ALA A 32 7.56 -6.85 1.85
N ILE A 33 7.78 -5.75 1.11
CA ILE A 33 7.17 -5.50 -0.20
C ILE A 33 7.54 -6.60 -1.19
N GLU A 34 8.82 -6.94 -1.28
CA GLU A 34 9.30 -7.98 -2.20
C GLU A 34 8.69 -9.36 -1.89
N ARG A 35 8.60 -9.71 -0.60
CA ARG A 35 7.95 -10.94 -0.14
C ARG A 35 6.45 -10.96 -0.44
N MET A 36 5.74 -9.86 -0.20
CA MET A 36 4.31 -9.76 -0.53
C MET A 36 4.08 -9.90 -2.03
N ARG A 37 4.87 -9.19 -2.85
CA ARG A 37 4.82 -9.30 -4.31
C ARG A 37 4.99 -10.74 -4.78
N CYS A 38 6.05 -11.41 -4.33
CA CYS A 38 6.30 -12.78 -4.76
C CYS A 38 5.20 -13.75 -4.31
N ARG A 39 4.58 -13.55 -3.14
CA ARG A 39 3.43 -14.36 -2.73
C ARG A 39 2.22 -14.12 -3.65
N MET A 40 1.89 -12.87 -3.95
CA MET A 40 0.77 -12.55 -4.83
C MET A 40 0.96 -13.05 -6.26
N LEU A 41 2.18 -12.97 -6.79
CA LEU A 41 2.52 -13.52 -8.12
C LEU A 41 2.46 -15.05 -8.15
N ARG A 42 2.81 -15.74 -7.05
CA ARG A 42 2.70 -17.21 -6.95
C ARG A 42 1.27 -17.70 -6.70
N ALA A 43 0.44 -16.89 -6.02
CA ALA A 43 -0.94 -17.25 -5.71
C ALA A 43 -1.90 -17.09 -6.90
N ARG A 44 -1.56 -16.24 -7.87
CA ARG A 44 -2.33 -16.15 -9.12
C ARG A 44 -2.02 -17.36 -10.00
N PRO A 45 -3.03 -18.05 -10.55
CA PRO A 45 -2.81 -19.02 -11.62
C PRO A 45 -2.02 -18.35 -12.74
N GLN A 46 -0.96 -19.00 -13.21
CA GLN A 46 -0.32 -18.61 -14.46
C GLN A 46 -1.26 -19.05 -15.59
N GLU A 47 -2.27 -18.23 -15.90
CA GLU A 47 -3.02 -18.40 -17.14
C GLU A 47 -2.05 -18.08 -18.28
N ALA A 48 -1.59 -19.13 -18.94
CA ALA A 48 -0.71 -19.06 -20.10
C ALA A 48 -1.59 -18.89 -21.34
N GLY A 49 -2.04 -17.67 -21.60
CA GLY A 49 -2.83 -17.30 -22.78
C GLY A 49 -3.14 -15.80 -22.78
N PRO A 50 -3.56 -15.23 -23.93
CA PRO A 50 -4.22 -13.92 -23.94
C PRO A 50 -5.31 -13.95 -22.88
N SER A 51 -5.40 -12.90 -22.08
CA SER A 51 -6.57 -12.82 -21.19
C SER A 51 -7.82 -12.67 -22.06
N ASP A 52 -8.95 -13.25 -21.68
CA ASP A 52 -10.25 -12.97 -22.32
C ASP A 52 -10.53 -11.46 -22.47
N TYR A 53 -9.86 -10.64 -21.65
CA TYR A 53 -9.91 -9.18 -21.71
C TYR A 53 -9.07 -8.56 -22.84
N GLU A 54 -7.88 -9.08 -23.10
CA GLU A 54 -7.01 -8.64 -24.20
C GLU A 54 -7.65 -8.93 -25.55
N GLU A 55 -8.12 -10.16 -25.76
CA GLU A 55 -8.83 -10.55 -26.99
C GLU A 55 -10.06 -9.68 -27.21
N ARG A 56 -10.82 -9.39 -26.15
CA ARG A 56 -11.96 -8.47 -26.24
C ARG A 56 -11.56 -7.06 -26.67
N LEU A 57 -10.44 -6.52 -26.14
CA LEU A 57 -9.95 -5.19 -26.55
C LEU A 57 -9.52 -5.19 -28.02
N GLU A 58 -8.91 -6.27 -28.50
CA GLU A 58 -8.57 -6.44 -29.92
C GLU A 58 -9.81 -6.53 -30.81
N GLU A 59 -10.82 -7.32 -30.41
CA GLU A 59 -12.10 -7.44 -31.11
C GLU A 59 -12.87 -6.12 -31.17
N GLU A 60 -12.79 -5.31 -30.11
CA GLU A 60 -13.34 -3.94 -30.05
C GLU A 60 -12.51 -2.91 -30.86
N GLY A 61 -11.37 -3.32 -31.44
CA GLY A 61 -10.46 -2.47 -32.21
C GLY A 61 -9.60 -1.54 -31.36
N ASN A 62 -9.57 -1.71 -30.04
CA ASN A 62 -8.79 -0.92 -29.10
C ASN A 62 -7.37 -1.49 -28.94
N LEU A 63 -6.61 -1.45 -30.03
CA LEU A 63 -5.28 -2.08 -30.12
C LEU A 63 -4.25 -1.48 -29.15
N GLU A 64 -4.35 -0.19 -28.80
CA GLU A 64 -3.45 0.44 -27.84
C GLU A 64 -3.66 -0.13 -26.43
N ALA A 65 -4.92 -0.27 -26.00
CA ALA A 65 -5.24 -0.88 -24.71
C ALA A 65 -4.89 -2.38 -24.69
N ALA A 66 -5.12 -3.10 -25.80
CA ALA A 66 -4.72 -4.51 -25.92
C ALA A 66 -3.20 -4.67 -25.77
N ASN A 67 -2.40 -3.85 -26.47
CA ASN A 67 -0.94 -3.85 -26.34
C ASN A 67 -0.49 -3.52 -24.90
N ALA A 68 -1.12 -2.54 -24.25
CA ALA A 68 -0.81 -2.20 -22.86
C ALA A 68 -1.10 -3.37 -21.89
N GLU A 69 -2.20 -4.11 -22.10
CA GLU A 69 -2.51 -5.30 -21.30
C GLU A 69 -1.51 -6.44 -21.57
N ALA A 70 -1.12 -6.66 -22.84
CA ALA A 70 -0.12 -7.64 -23.21
C ALA A 70 1.25 -7.33 -22.59
N GLU A 71 1.70 -6.08 -22.64
CA GLU A 71 2.93 -5.62 -21.97
C GLU A 71 2.86 -5.82 -20.45
N ALA A 72 1.71 -5.51 -19.83
CA ALA A 72 1.49 -5.76 -18.41
C ALA A 72 1.49 -7.26 -18.07
N ALA A 73 0.99 -8.12 -18.96
CA ALA A 73 1.04 -9.57 -18.81
C ALA A 73 2.47 -10.10 -18.90
N LEU A 74 3.26 -9.66 -19.89
CA LEU A 74 4.67 -10.01 -20.05
C LEU A 74 5.49 -9.61 -18.82
N LEU A 75 5.34 -8.37 -18.35
CA LEU A 75 6.02 -7.89 -17.15
C LEU A 75 5.66 -8.73 -15.91
N ARG A 76 4.40 -9.14 -15.77
CA ARG A 76 3.98 -10.03 -14.67
C ARG A 76 4.65 -11.40 -14.77
N LEU A 77 4.76 -11.98 -15.98
CA LEU A 77 5.44 -13.26 -16.19
C LEU A 77 6.93 -13.20 -15.85
N GLU A 78 7.61 -12.12 -16.25
CA GLU A 78 9.02 -11.88 -15.91
C GLU A 78 9.22 -11.76 -14.39
N GLN A 79 8.34 -11.00 -13.71
CA GLN A 79 8.38 -10.87 -12.26
C GLN A 79 8.08 -12.19 -11.55
N ALA A 80 7.10 -12.96 -12.05
CA ALA A 80 6.77 -14.26 -11.50
C ALA A 80 7.94 -15.23 -11.65
N ALA A 81 8.63 -15.20 -12.80
CA ALA A 81 9.85 -15.97 -13.05
C ALA A 81 10.96 -15.62 -12.05
N ALA A 82 11.24 -14.32 -11.86
CA ALA A 82 12.22 -13.86 -10.87
C ALA A 82 11.85 -14.27 -9.43
N CYS A 83 10.55 -14.35 -9.13
CA CYS A 83 10.03 -14.78 -7.85
C CYS A 83 10.08 -16.30 -7.63
N ARG A 84 10.35 -17.14 -8.63
CA ARG A 84 10.48 -18.60 -8.44
C ARG A 84 11.71 -18.97 -7.62
N ASP A 85 12.83 -18.31 -7.90
CA ASP A 85 14.11 -18.57 -7.23
C ASP A 85 14.28 -17.77 -5.93
N ALA A 86 13.37 -16.81 -5.69
CA ALA A 86 13.32 -16.04 -4.45
C ALA A 86 12.60 -16.82 -3.32
N ASN A 87 12.98 -16.59 -2.07
CA ASN A 87 12.23 -17.08 -0.90
C ASN A 87 11.17 -16.05 -0.49
N PRO A 88 9.88 -16.24 -0.83
CA PRO A 88 8.82 -15.29 -0.51
C PRO A 88 8.48 -15.24 1.00
N GLY A 89 8.94 -16.22 1.79
CA GLY A 89 8.49 -16.38 3.17
C GLY A 89 6.97 -16.60 3.28
N ASN A 90 6.43 -16.34 4.46
CA ASN A 90 4.99 -16.33 4.74
C ASN A 90 4.53 -14.95 5.23
N GLU A 91 3.21 -14.76 5.32
CA GLU A 91 2.54 -13.54 5.82
C GLU A 91 3.04 -13.18 7.23
N VAL A 92 3.18 -14.19 8.10
CA VAL A 92 3.75 -14.05 9.46
C VAL A 92 5.14 -13.43 9.42
N GLY A 93 5.99 -13.89 8.50
CA GLY A 93 7.32 -13.35 8.29
C GLY A 93 7.30 -11.89 7.85
N THR A 94 6.19 -11.41 7.27
CA THR A 94 6.04 -10.00 6.91
C THR A 94 5.73 -9.13 8.12
N LEU A 95 4.92 -9.62 9.07
CA LEU A 95 4.72 -8.92 10.35
C LEU A 95 6.03 -8.81 11.13
N ALA A 96 6.82 -9.88 11.17
CA ALA A 96 8.12 -9.89 11.84
C ALA A 96 9.12 -8.89 11.24
N LEU A 97 9.01 -8.59 9.93
CA LEU A 97 9.81 -7.55 9.28
C LEU A 97 9.28 -6.14 9.57
N LEU A 98 7.97 -5.95 9.47
CA LEU A 98 7.37 -4.61 9.54
C LEU A 98 7.23 -4.08 10.97
N ALA A 99 7.00 -4.93 11.97
CA ALA A 99 6.77 -4.47 13.34
C ALA A 99 7.97 -3.70 13.92
N PRO A 100 9.23 -4.18 13.84
CA PRO A 100 10.38 -3.42 14.33
C PRO A 100 10.58 -2.11 13.55
N ALA A 101 10.40 -2.13 12.23
CA ALA A 101 10.53 -0.94 11.39
C ALA A 101 9.48 0.12 11.72
N ALA A 102 8.22 -0.29 11.90
CA ALA A 102 7.13 0.58 12.31
C ALA A 102 7.36 1.16 13.72
N ALA A 103 7.85 0.34 14.66
CA ALA A 103 8.23 0.77 16.00
C ALA A 103 9.40 1.77 15.99
N ALA A 104 10.35 1.63 15.05
CA ALA A 104 11.45 2.57 14.84
C ALA A 104 11.02 3.90 14.19
N GLY A 105 9.73 4.12 13.92
CA GLY A 105 9.23 5.38 13.36
C GLY A 105 9.32 5.47 11.84
N HIS A 106 9.63 4.38 11.14
CA HIS A 106 9.69 4.37 9.68
C HIS A 106 8.28 4.47 9.09
N ALA A 107 7.88 5.68 8.67
CA ALA A 107 6.50 5.99 8.31
C ALA A 107 5.91 5.09 7.21
N PRO A 108 6.64 4.75 6.13
CA PRO A 108 6.14 3.80 5.13
C PRO A 108 5.84 2.42 5.73
N SER A 109 6.70 1.93 6.64
CA SER A 109 6.46 0.67 7.35
C SER A 109 5.28 0.75 8.30
N GLN A 110 5.03 1.90 8.92
CA GLN A 110 3.85 2.08 9.79
C GLN A 110 2.54 1.97 9.01
N VAL A 111 2.47 2.61 7.84
CA VAL A 111 1.30 2.49 6.94
C VAL A 111 1.15 1.06 6.45
N LEU A 112 2.24 0.44 5.98
CA LEU A 112 2.18 -0.92 5.44
C LEU A 112 1.87 -1.97 6.53
N TYR A 113 2.40 -1.78 7.74
CA TYR A 113 2.08 -2.62 8.90
C TYR A 113 0.60 -2.58 9.23
N PHE A 114 -0.05 -1.41 9.15
CA PHE A 114 -1.50 -1.33 9.27
C PHE A 114 -2.20 -2.05 8.10
N SER A 115 -1.85 -1.70 6.87
CA SER A 115 -2.52 -2.15 5.64
C SER A 115 -2.48 -3.67 5.42
N ILE A 116 -1.54 -4.40 6.02
CA ILE A 116 -1.47 -5.87 5.90
C ILE A 116 -2.65 -6.59 6.56
N GLY A 117 -3.42 -5.91 7.43
CA GLY A 117 -4.65 -6.44 8.04
C GLY A 117 -5.65 -7.01 7.03
N LYS A 118 -5.72 -6.39 5.84
CA LYS A 118 -6.51 -6.86 4.68
C LYS A 118 -6.26 -8.32 4.31
N GLN A 119 -5.03 -8.79 4.48
CA GLN A 119 -4.61 -10.10 4.01
C GLN A 119 -4.91 -11.20 5.03
N PHE A 120 -5.14 -10.86 6.30
CA PHE A 120 -5.36 -11.86 7.35
C PHE A 120 -6.65 -12.65 7.16
N ARG A 121 -7.67 -12.09 6.52
CA ARG A 121 -8.91 -12.82 6.21
C ARG A 121 -8.67 -14.06 5.33
N PHE A 122 -7.56 -14.09 4.60
CA PHE A 122 -7.17 -15.21 3.73
C PHE A 122 -6.17 -16.17 4.40
N GLN A 123 -5.74 -15.88 5.63
CA GLN A 123 -4.66 -16.59 6.28
C GLN A 123 -5.16 -17.56 7.35
N ARG A 124 -4.98 -18.86 7.10
CA ARG A 124 -5.32 -19.91 8.06
C ARG A 124 -4.44 -19.80 9.31
N GLY A 125 -5.05 -19.83 10.49
CA GLY A 125 -4.34 -19.85 11.79
C GLY A 125 -3.80 -18.51 12.27
N ILE A 126 -4.04 -17.41 11.55
CA ILE A 126 -3.51 -16.09 11.92
C ILE A 126 -3.96 -15.64 13.32
N TYR A 127 -5.19 -15.96 13.72
CA TYR A 127 -5.72 -15.58 15.04
C TYR A 127 -5.03 -16.27 16.22
N GLN A 128 -4.30 -17.36 15.98
CA GLN A 128 -3.52 -18.06 17.00
C GLN A 128 -2.06 -17.58 17.03
N HIS A 129 -1.66 -16.75 16.08
CA HIS A 129 -0.28 -16.33 15.92
C HIS A 129 0.05 -15.14 16.87
N PRO A 130 1.12 -15.20 17.67
CA PRO A 130 1.45 -14.14 18.63
C PRO A 130 1.70 -12.76 17.97
N GLY A 131 2.19 -12.77 16.73
CA GLY A 131 2.37 -11.54 15.94
C GLY A 131 1.05 -10.86 15.55
N PHE A 132 -0.07 -11.59 15.48
CA PHE A 132 -1.38 -11.00 15.19
C PHE A 132 -1.88 -10.17 16.36
N ASP A 133 -1.74 -10.65 17.60
CA ASP A 133 -2.14 -9.90 18.78
C ASP A 133 -1.31 -8.64 18.99
N ALA A 134 0.00 -8.70 18.70
CA ALA A 134 0.85 -7.50 18.68
C ALA A 134 0.35 -6.49 17.64
N TRP A 135 0.13 -6.97 16.41
CA TRP A 135 -0.42 -6.14 15.34
C TRP A 135 -1.75 -5.50 15.70
N ARG A 136 -2.70 -6.27 16.24
CA ARG A 136 -4.03 -5.79 16.61
C ARG A 136 -3.97 -4.65 17.63
N ARG A 137 -3.01 -4.68 18.56
CA ARG A 137 -2.81 -3.61 19.55
C ARG A 137 -2.14 -2.37 18.98
N ASP A 138 -1.29 -2.53 17.97
CA ASP A 138 -0.30 -1.51 17.60
C ASP A 138 -0.56 -0.88 16.23
N ALA A 139 -1.22 -1.57 15.31
CA ALA A 139 -1.40 -1.18 13.92
C ALA A 139 -2.06 0.19 13.76
N ALA A 140 -3.22 0.41 14.39
CA ALA A 140 -3.92 1.70 14.31
C ALA A 140 -3.05 2.84 14.87
N ARG A 141 -2.37 2.62 16.00
CA ARG A 141 -1.46 3.60 16.60
C ARG A 141 -0.32 3.97 15.65
N HIS A 142 0.25 2.99 14.95
CA HIS A 142 1.28 3.23 13.94
C HIS A 142 0.75 4.01 12.74
N LEU A 143 -0.45 3.69 12.23
CA LEU A 143 -1.05 4.48 11.15
C LEU A 143 -1.25 5.95 11.55
N PHE A 144 -1.79 6.22 12.73
CA PHE A 144 -1.91 7.59 13.23
C PHE A 144 -0.55 8.27 13.44
N ALA A 145 0.50 7.53 13.81
CA ALA A 145 1.84 8.06 13.91
C ALA A 145 2.40 8.47 12.54
N ALA A 146 2.21 7.64 11.50
CA ALA A 146 2.61 7.96 10.13
C ALA A 146 1.91 9.23 9.61
N ALA A 147 0.60 9.35 9.88
CA ALA A 147 -0.17 10.54 9.51
C ALA A 147 0.30 11.82 10.23
N ARG A 148 0.79 11.71 11.46
CA ARG A 148 1.41 12.83 12.18
C ARG A 148 2.81 13.15 11.66
N ALA A 149 3.54 12.14 11.19
CA ALA A 149 4.85 12.30 10.58
C ALA A 149 4.81 12.90 9.16
N GLY A 150 3.62 13.09 8.58
CA GLY A 150 3.45 13.65 7.25
C GLY A 150 3.66 12.63 6.12
N GLU A 151 3.39 11.36 6.38
CA GLU A 151 3.38 10.32 5.33
C GLU A 151 2.10 10.46 4.49
N PRO A 152 2.18 10.81 3.18
CA PRO A 152 0.99 11.08 2.37
C PRO A 152 0.03 9.91 2.28
N GLU A 153 0.55 8.68 2.15
CA GLU A 153 -0.24 7.46 2.04
C GLU A 153 -1.08 7.16 3.30
N ALA A 154 -0.68 7.68 4.45
CA ALA A 154 -1.45 7.53 5.69
C ALA A 154 -2.82 8.23 5.61
N ALA A 155 -2.96 9.31 4.81
CA ALA A 155 -4.26 9.96 4.60
C ALA A 155 -5.24 9.03 3.88
N SER A 156 -4.79 8.35 2.80
CA SER A 156 -5.62 7.36 2.10
C SER A 156 -5.99 6.17 3.00
N ALA A 157 -5.03 5.67 3.79
CA ALA A 157 -5.27 4.55 4.70
C ALA A 157 -6.25 4.92 5.83
N LEU A 158 -6.11 6.11 6.44
CA LEU A 158 -7.05 6.61 7.45
C LEU A 158 -8.43 6.89 6.86
N ALA A 159 -8.51 7.49 5.67
CA ALA A 159 -9.78 7.78 5.00
C ALA A 159 -10.64 6.53 4.82
N ARG A 160 -9.99 5.37 4.61
CA ARG A 160 -10.65 4.08 4.48
C ARG A 160 -10.99 3.47 5.84
N ALA A 161 -10.03 3.48 6.77
CA ALA A 161 -10.21 2.92 8.11
C ALA A 161 -11.29 3.65 8.93
N LEU A 162 -11.53 4.94 8.68
CA LEU A 162 -12.57 5.73 9.34
C LEU A 162 -13.94 5.65 8.65
N ASP A 163 -14.01 5.10 7.44
CA ASP A 163 -15.23 5.06 6.60
C ASP A 163 -16.11 3.86 6.96
N ASN A 164 -15.49 2.68 7.14
CA ASN A 164 -16.17 1.45 7.52
C ASN A 164 -15.20 0.36 7.97
N ASP A 165 -15.74 -0.58 8.75
CA ASP A 165 -15.07 -1.82 9.18
C ASP A 165 -14.99 -2.90 8.05
N SER A 166 -14.53 -2.53 6.84
CA SER A 166 -14.52 -3.48 5.69
C SER A 166 -13.48 -4.59 5.79
N ASP A 167 -12.46 -4.43 6.63
CA ASP A 167 -11.45 -5.44 6.90
C ASP A 167 -10.95 -5.39 8.35
N LEU A 168 -10.09 -6.35 8.72
CA LEU A 168 -9.56 -6.49 10.08
C LEU A 168 -8.71 -5.30 10.53
N GLY A 169 -8.03 -4.61 9.60
CA GLY A 169 -7.24 -3.42 9.91
C GLY A 169 -8.12 -2.20 10.09
N ASP A 170 -9.10 -2.02 9.19
CA ASP A 170 -10.05 -0.91 9.26
C ASP A 170 -10.85 -0.95 10.56
N GLY A 171 -11.34 -2.13 10.97
CA GLY A 171 -12.06 -2.32 12.24
C GLY A 171 -11.25 -2.10 13.53
N LEU A 172 -9.98 -1.70 13.43
CA LEU A 172 -9.19 -1.22 14.58
C LEU A 172 -9.38 0.28 14.83
N VAL A 173 -10.00 1.00 13.90
CA VAL A 173 -10.24 2.44 13.96
C VAL A 173 -11.76 2.66 14.05
N PRO A 174 -12.27 3.38 15.04
CA PRO A 174 -13.69 3.67 15.12
C PRO A 174 -14.18 4.47 13.89
N ASP A 175 -15.32 4.09 13.34
CA ASP A 175 -15.99 4.81 12.27
C ASP A 175 -16.22 6.29 12.66
N ASP A 176 -15.77 7.20 11.78
CA ASP A 176 -16.05 8.63 11.87
C ASP A 176 -16.17 9.18 10.44
N PRO A 177 -17.40 9.27 9.89
CA PRO A 177 -17.61 9.72 8.52
C PRO A 177 -17.15 11.17 8.28
N ARG A 178 -17.07 12.01 9.32
CA ARG A 178 -16.55 13.38 9.15
C ARG A 178 -15.04 13.36 9.02
N ALA A 179 -14.34 12.63 9.90
CA ALA A 179 -12.89 12.49 9.81
C ALA A 179 -12.47 11.72 8.54
N ALA A 180 -13.21 10.69 8.14
CA ALA A 180 -13.01 9.97 6.89
C ALA A 180 -13.08 10.91 5.67
N HIS A 181 -14.05 11.84 5.66
CA HIS A 181 -14.16 12.85 4.60
C HIS A 181 -12.92 13.74 4.52
N VAL A 182 -12.46 14.26 5.66
CA VAL A 182 -11.28 15.13 5.73
C VAL A 182 -10.05 14.40 5.19
N GLN A 183 -9.83 13.15 5.62
CA GLN A 183 -8.69 12.35 5.18
C GLN A 183 -8.78 12.00 3.67
N ARG A 184 -9.99 11.78 3.15
CA ARG A 184 -10.21 11.51 1.72
C ARG A 184 -9.88 12.73 0.86
N VAL A 185 -10.44 13.89 1.20
CA VAL A 185 -10.13 15.16 0.50
C VAL A 185 -8.65 15.48 0.59
N LEU A 186 -8.03 15.26 1.75
CA LEU A 186 -6.58 15.43 1.93
C LEU A 186 -5.79 14.49 1.01
N ALA A 187 -6.15 13.20 0.96
CA ALA A 187 -5.50 12.24 0.07
C ALA A 187 -5.65 12.63 -1.41
N ASP A 188 -6.84 13.05 -1.83
CA ASP A 188 -7.06 13.47 -3.22
C ASP A 188 -6.23 14.69 -3.58
N ARG A 189 -6.11 15.68 -2.69
CA ARG A 189 -5.21 16.83 -2.86
C ARG A 189 -3.74 16.41 -2.96
N LEU A 190 -3.29 15.51 -2.08
CA LEU A 190 -1.91 15.02 -2.04
C LEU A 190 -1.53 14.29 -3.33
N PHE A 191 -2.45 13.52 -3.92
CA PHE A 191 -2.19 12.71 -5.10
C PHE A 191 -2.75 13.30 -6.41
N GLY A 192 -3.23 14.55 -6.38
CA GLY A 192 -3.75 15.24 -7.57
C GLY A 192 -5.02 14.61 -8.16
N ARG A 193 -5.83 13.94 -7.34
CA ARG A 193 -7.10 13.31 -7.75
C ARG A 193 -8.27 14.24 -7.54
N GLU A 194 -9.36 14.00 -8.26
CA GLU A 194 -10.63 14.69 -8.04
C GLU A 194 -11.41 14.01 -6.90
N THR A 195 -11.89 14.81 -5.94
CA THR A 195 -12.77 14.29 -4.90
C THR A 195 -14.16 14.06 -5.45
N HIS A 196 -14.61 12.81 -5.46
CA HIS A 196 -15.91 12.46 -6.01
C HIS A 196 -17.06 12.82 -5.04
N PRO A 197 -18.07 13.63 -5.47
CA PRO A 197 -19.10 14.17 -4.58
C PRO A 197 -20.05 13.10 -4.02
N SER A 198 -20.20 11.97 -4.71
CA SER A 198 -21.09 10.88 -4.27
C SER A 198 -20.71 10.25 -2.92
N TRP A 199 -19.46 10.36 -2.49
CA TRP A 199 -19.06 9.84 -1.17
C TRP A 199 -19.65 10.70 -0.05
N ALA A 200 -19.56 12.04 -0.15
CA ALA A 200 -20.10 12.95 0.87
C ALA A 200 -21.62 12.78 1.02
N GLN A 201 -22.30 12.55 -0.11
CA GLN A 201 -23.74 12.27 -0.13
C GLN A 201 -24.08 10.97 0.60
N ARG A 202 -23.32 9.88 0.37
CA ARG A 202 -23.52 8.60 1.08
C ARG A 202 -23.25 8.71 2.58
N ALA A 203 -22.31 9.55 2.98
CA ALA A 203 -21.99 9.84 4.38
C ALA A 203 -23.05 10.73 5.08
N GLY A 204 -24.09 11.18 4.37
CA GLY A 204 -25.14 12.03 4.92
C GLY A 204 -24.70 13.46 5.26
N LEU A 205 -23.58 13.92 4.68
CA LEU A 205 -23.05 15.26 4.93
C LEU A 205 -23.79 16.29 4.07
N ASN A 206 -24.33 17.33 4.71
CA ASN A 206 -24.90 18.45 3.98
C ASN A 206 -23.81 19.36 3.36
N ASP A 207 -24.21 20.28 2.48
CA ASP A 207 -23.28 21.13 1.73
C ASP A 207 -22.42 22.02 2.65
N ALA A 208 -22.99 22.57 3.72
CA ALA A 208 -22.27 23.42 4.66
C ALA A 208 -21.23 22.63 5.48
N GLU A 209 -21.58 21.41 5.93
CA GLU A 209 -20.64 20.51 6.60
C GLU A 209 -19.52 20.10 5.65
N ARG A 210 -19.84 19.75 4.40
CA ARG A 210 -18.86 19.39 3.37
C ARG A 210 -17.86 20.52 3.16
N ALA A 211 -18.33 21.75 2.92
CA ALA A 211 -17.47 22.91 2.72
C ALA A 211 -16.53 23.15 3.91
N ARG A 212 -17.01 22.96 5.15
CA ARG A 212 -16.18 23.09 6.36
C ARG A 212 -15.08 22.02 6.42
N LEU A 213 -15.42 20.77 6.15
CA LEU A 213 -14.47 19.64 6.20
C LEU A 213 -13.44 19.72 5.07
N GLU A 214 -13.84 20.19 3.88
CA GLU A 214 -12.92 20.47 2.77
C GLU A 214 -11.94 21.61 3.11
N ALA A 215 -12.41 22.66 3.79
CA ALA A 215 -11.54 23.73 4.29
C ALA A 215 -10.56 23.23 5.36
N GLU A 216 -11.00 22.30 6.23
CA GLU A 216 -10.12 21.64 7.19
C GLU A 216 -9.03 20.79 6.49
N ALA A 217 -9.41 20.01 5.49
CA ALA A 217 -8.47 19.23 4.69
C ALA A 217 -7.46 20.12 3.96
N ALA A 218 -7.90 21.25 3.39
CA ALA A 218 -7.01 22.23 2.76
C ALA A 218 -6.02 22.84 3.78
N ARG A 219 -6.47 23.17 4.99
CA ARG A 219 -5.61 23.64 6.07
C ARG A 219 -4.57 22.59 6.47
N LEU A 220 -4.97 21.31 6.58
CA LEU A 220 -4.04 20.22 6.87
C LEU A 220 -3.01 20.02 5.76
N HIS A 221 -3.43 20.11 4.50
CA HIS A 221 -2.57 20.02 3.33
C HIS A 221 -1.48 21.10 3.37
N GLU A 222 -1.86 22.34 3.67
CA GLU A 222 -0.90 23.44 3.80
C GLU A 222 0.02 23.27 5.02
N GLN A 223 -0.54 23.04 6.20
CA GLN A 223 0.23 23.00 7.45
C GLN A 223 1.21 21.82 7.55
N ARG A 224 0.84 20.65 7.01
CA ARG A 224 1.64 19.43 7.16
C ARG A 224 2.49 19.11 5.93
N PHE A 225 2.04 19.51 4.75
CA PHE A 225 2.69 19.14 3.50
C PHE A 225 3.18 20.34 2.69
N GLY A 226 2.89 21.58 3.13
CA GLY A 226 3.27 22.80 2.43
C GLY A 226 2.62 22.92 1.06
N GLY A 227 1.38 22.42 0.92
CA GLY A 227 0.63 22.45 -0.34
C GLY A 227 1.18 21.51 -1.43
N ARG A 228 2.21 20.72 -1.15
CA ARG A 228 2.86 19.84 -2.14
C ARG A 228 1.98 18.67 -2.56
N ARG A 229 2.20 18.21 -3.79
CA ARG A 229 1.64 16.97 -4.33
C ARG A 229 2.72 15.90 -4.38
N TYR A 230 2.29 14.65 -4.42
CA TYR A 230 3.16 13.48 -4.36
C TYR A 230 2.73 12.44 -5.39
N LEU A 231 3.70 11.67 -5.87
CA LEU A 231 3.45 10.46 -6.62
C LEU A 231 2.84 9.42 -5.66
N GLY A 232 1.64 8.93 -5.98
CA GLY A 232 0.98 7.93 -5.14
C GLY A 232 1.71 6.59 -5.21
N ARG A 233 2.26 6.14 -4.09
CA ARG A 233 3.00 4.87 -4.04
C ARG A 233 2.10 3.67 -3.80
N GLY A 234 0.91 3.86 -3.24
CA GLY A 234 -0.01 2.75 -2.98
C GLY A 234 0.53 1.80 -1.90
N LEU A 235 0.88 2.33 -0.72
CA LEU A 235 1.33 1.56 0.45
C LEU A 235 0.19 0.72 1.06
N ASP A 236 -0.31 -0.23 0.29
CA ASP A 236 -1.28 -1.22 0.71
C ASP A 236 -0.84 -2.64 0.31
N ALA A 237 -1.39 -3.62 1.01
CA ALA A 237 -1.02 -5.02 0.82
C ALA A 237 -1.59 -5.65 -0.47
N SER A 238 -2.37 -4.90 -1.26
CA SER A 238 -2.98 -5.33 -2.53
C SER A 238 -2.31 -4.71 -3.77
N ALA A 239 -1.50 -3.67 -3.60
CA ALA A 239 -0.77 -2.98 -4.64
C ALA A 239 0.55 -3.62 -5.15
N PRO A 240 1.05 -4.81 -4.70
CA PRO A 240 2.43 -5.18 -4.98
C PRO A 240 2.63 -5.86 -6.34
N TYR A 241 1.81 -5.57 -7.37
CA TYR A 241 2.35 -5.67 -8.72
C TYR A 241 3.32 -4.51 -8.85
N ARG A 242 4.58 -4.79 -9.20
CA ARG A 242 5.50 -3.68 -9.49
C ARG A 242 4.94 -2.98 -10.71
N GLN A 243 4.33 -1.81 -10.52
CA GLN A 243 4.09 -0.93 -11.64
C GLN A 243 5.46 -0.61 -12.24
N PRO A 244 5.61 -0.56 -13.58
CA PRO A 244 6.89 -0.31 -14.22
C PRO A 244 7.64 0.91 -13.63
N THR A 245 6.88 1.87 -13.11
CA THR A 245 7.33 3.15 -12.59
C THR A 245 7.67 3.17 -11.10
N LEU A 246 7.38 2.13 -10.32
CA LEU A 246 7.59 2.13 -8.86
C LEU A 246 8.34 0.88 -8.36
N THR A 247 9.44 1.10 -7.63
CA THR A 247 10.31 0.08 -7.05
C THR A 247 10.14 -0.02 -5.53
N ALA A 248 10.57 -1.12 -4.90
CA ALA A 248 10.50 -1.23 -3.43
C ALA A 248 11.20 -0.05 -2.72
N SER A 249 12.28 0.48 -3.30
CA SER A 249 12.93 1.71 -2.83
C SER A 249 12.01 2.92 -2.87
N ASP A 250 11.22 3.10 -3.93
CA ASP A 250 10.29 4.24 -4.05
C ASP A 250 9.22 4.16 -2.96
N PHE A 251 8.68 2.96 -2.73
CA PHE A 251 7.69 2.71 -1.68
C PHE A 251 8.23 2.94 -0.26
N CYS A 252 9.47 2.54 0.02
CA CYS A 252 10.04 2.57 1.36
C CYS A 252 10.91 3.79 1.65
N GLY A 253 11.22 4.59 0.63
CA GLY A 253 11.97 5.83 0.79
C GLY A 253 11.10 7.01 1.20
N PRO A 254 11.66 8.23 1.17
CA PRO A 254 10.89 9.46 1.35
C PRO A 254 9.80 9.61 0.27
N PRO A 255 8.69 10.31 0.58
CA PRO A 255 7.67 10.62 -0.42
C PRO A 255 8.25 11.38 -1.62
N ILE A 256 7.81 11.03 -2.83
CA ILE A 256 8.28 11.62 -4.08
C ILE A 256 7.36 12.79 -4.46
N PRO A 257 7.83 14.06 -4.40
CA PRO A 257 7.01 15.21 -4.78
C PRO A 257 6.79 15.29 -6.30
N LEU A 258 5.65 15.87 -6.71
CA LEU A 258 5.32 16.21 -8.10
C LEU A 258 5.52 17.70 -8.39
#